data_AF-A0A371PCA6-F1
#
_entry.id   AF-A0A371PCA6-F1
#
_cell.length_a   1.000
_cell.length_b   1.000
_cell.length_c   1.000
_cell.angle_alpha   90.00
_cell.angle_beta   90.00
_cell.angle_gamma   90.00
#
_symmetry.space_group_name_H-M   'P 1'
#
loop_
_entity.id
_entity.type
_entity.pdbx_description
1 polymer ?
#
loop_
_entity_poly.entity_id
_entity_poly.type
_entity_poly.pdbx_seq_one_letter_code
_entity_poly.pdbx_strand_id
1 'polypeptide(L)'
;MTDTRTARSGTAAAWILYVLQLLGSAVLALLAITSVFMTDSCGSVQDEPAVCDTTYFGSVLFGYWIALAVLLVIVPIAIVRASRRGRAAWLRALAGIVVAGALTVAFVVLMVR
;
A
#
# COMPACT_ATOMS: atom_id res chain seq x y z
N MET A 1 4.66 3.66 36.93
CA MET A 1 5.89 2.97 36.49
C MET A 1 5.57 2.26 35.19
N THR A 2 5.88 2.87 34.05
CA THR A 2 5.67 2.25 32.74
C THR A 2 6.88 1.39 32.45
N ASP A 3 6.66 0.08 32.43
CA ASP A 3 7.70 -0.93 32.34
C ASP A 3 8.49 -0.76 31.02
N THR A 4 9.76 -0.39 31.11
CA THR A 4 10.62 -0.08 29.95
C THR A 4 10.69 -1.23 28.94
N ARG A 5 10.47 -2.47 29.39
CA ARG A 5 10.32 -3.68 28.55
C ARG A 5 9.15 -3.60 27.58
N THR A 6 7.98 -3.13 28.02
CA THR A 6 6.76 -3.08 27.18
C THR A 6 6.88 -2.04 26.07
N ALA A 7 7.49 -0.88 26.35
CA ALA A 7 7.75 0.16 25.36
C ALA A 7 8.76 -0.28 24.27
N ARG A 8 9.78 -1.06 24.66
CA ARG A 8 10.78 -1.62 23.73
C ARG A 8 10.16 -2.67 22.79
N SER A 9 9.32 -3.56 23.35
CA SER A 9 8.58 -4.58 22.60
C SER A 9 7.62 -3.95 21.57
N GLY A 10 6.87 -2.91 21.95
CA GLY A 10 5.94 -2.23 21.03
C GLY A 10 6.61 -1.51 19.86
N THR A 11 7.85 -1.08 20.02
CA THR A 11 8.63 -0.47 18.92
C THR A 11 9.20 -1.54 17.98
N ALA A 12 9.70 -2.66 18.53
CA ALA A 12 10.15 -3.79 17.72
C ALA A 12 9.01 -4.37 16.86
N ALA A 13 7.83 -4.55 17.45
CA ALA A 13 6.64 -4.99 16.72
C ALA A 13 6.25 -4.03 15.59
N ALA A 14 6.36 -2.71 15.80
CA ALA A 14 6.09 -1.72 14.76
C ALA A 14 7.02 -1.86 13.54
N TRP A 15 8.31 -2.10 13.77
CA TRP A 15 9.28 -2.32 12.69
C TRP A 15 9.08 -3.64 11.97
N ILE A 16 8.74 -4.72 12.69
CA ILE A 16 8.39 -6.00 12.06
C ILE A 16 7.17 -5.84 11.15
N LEU A 17 6.12 -5.18 11.64
CA LEU A 17 4.92 -4.88 10.84
C LEU A 17 5.25 -4.01 9.64
N TYR A 18 6.14 -3.03 9.78
CA TYR A 18 6.60 -2.21 8.66
C TYR A 18 7.39 -3.01 7.62
N VAL A 19 8.25 -3.94 8.03
CA VAL A 19 8.96 -4.84 7.10
C VAL A 19 7.95 -5.72 6.33
N LEU A 20 6.95 -6.27 7.02
CA LEU A 20 5.87 -7.02 6.37
C LEU A 20 5.08 -6.14 5.39
N GLN A 21 4.79 -4.89 5.76
CA GLN A 21 4.15 -3.93 4.87
C GLN A 21 5.01 -3.65 3.62
N LEU A 22 6.32 -3.49 3.78
CA LEU A 22 7.25 -3.23 2.68
C LEU A 22 7.27 -4.40 1.71
N LEU A 23 7.42 -5.63 2.23
CA LEU A 23 7.37 -6.85 1.42
C LEU A 23 6.01 -7.01 0.72
N GLY A 24 4.91 -6.80 1.46
CA GLY A 24 3.57 -6.83 0.90
C GLY A 24 3.37 -5.80 -0.21
N SER A 25 3.83 -4.57 -0.01
CA SER A 25 3.76 -3.49 -1.01
C SER A 25 4.58 -3.83 -2.27
N ALA A 26 5.74 -4.48 -2.10
CA ALA A 26 6.55 -4.94 -3.22
C ALA A 26 5.83 -6.03 -4.02
N VAL A 27 5.24 -7.03 -3.36
CA VAL A 27 4.43 -8.07 -4.01
C VAL A 27 3.24 -7.45 -4.74
N LEU A 28 2.54 -6.51 -4.10
CA LEU A 28 1.40 -5.82 -4.70
C LEU A 28 1.78 -4.95 -5.90
N ALA A 29 2.93 -4.28 -5.85
CA ALA A 29 3.45 -3.51 -6.98
C ALA A 29 3.82 -4.43 -8.17
N LEU A 30 4.44 -5.58 -7.89
CA LEU A 30 4.76 -6.59 -8.90
C LEU A 30 3.50 -7.19 -9.52
N LEU A 31 2.48 -7.53 -8.72
CA LEU A 31 1.20 -8.00 -9.22
C LEU A 31 0.49 -6.93 -10.07
N ALA A 32 0.63 -5.65 -9.75
CA ALA A 32 0.07 -4.59 -10.59
C ALA A 32 0.74 -4.53 -11.98
N ILE A 33 1.99 -4.97 -12.15
CA ILE A 33 2.63 -5.07 -13.48
C ILE A 33 1.89 -6.08 -14.36
N THR A 34 1.38 -7.18 -13.80
CA THR A 34 0.69 -8.20 -14.62
C THR A 34 -0.60 -7.67 -15.24
N SER A 35 -1.18 -6.60 -14.69
CA SER A 35 -2.35 -5.93 -15.27
C SER A 35 -2.06 -5.29 -16.63
N VAL A 36 -0.80 -4.97 -16.96
CA VAL A 36 -0.39 -4.45 -18.27
C VAL A 36 -0.66 -5.46 -19.37
N PHE A 37 -0.55 -6.76 -19.10
CA PHE A 37 -0.85 -7.79 -20.08
C PHE A 37 -2.35 -8.01 -20.31
N MET A 38 -3.21 -7.45 -19.46
CA MET A 38 -4.67 -7.54 -19.64
C MET A 38 -5.19 -6.54 -20.68
N THR A 39 -4.43 -5.49 -21.00
CA THR A 39 -4.82 -4.51 -22.04
C THR A 39 -4.75 -5.08 -23.46
N ASP A 40 -3.96 -6.13 -23.70
CA ASP A 40 -3.78 -6.74 -25.03
C ASP A 40 -5.00 -7.54 -25.51
N SER A 41 -5.95 -7.84 -24.61
CA SER A 41 -7.18 -8.58 -24.93
C SER A 41 -8.38 -7.67 -25.21
N CYS A 42 -8.18 -6.36 -25.30
CA CYS A 42 -9.23 -5.39 -25.60
C CYS A 42 -9.65 -5.50 -27.07
N GLY A 43 -10.96 -5.58 -27.30
CA GLY A 43 -11.58 -5.72 -28.62
C GLY A 43 -12.81 -4.82 -28.69
N SER A 44 -13.19 -4.41 -29.90
CA SER A 44 -14.10 -3.28 -30.17
C SER A 44 -15.57 -3.46 -29.73
N VAL A 45 -15.84 -3.64 -28.45
CA VAL A 45 -17.19 -3.64 -27.88
C VAL A 45 -17.51 -2.29 -27.25
N GLN A 46 -18.79 -1.92 -27.19
CA GLN A 46 -19.21 -0.59 -26.73
C GLN A 46 -19.06 -0.35 -25.21
N ASP A 47 -18.96 -1.42 -24.41
CA ASP A 47 -18.75 -1.38 -22.96
C ASP A 47 -17.38 -1.97 -22.61
N GLU A 48 -16.31 -1.41 -23.16
CA GLU A 48 -14.95 -1.83 -22.81
C GLU A 48 -14.60 -1.41 -21.37
N PRO A 49 -14.05 -2.33 -20.55
CA PRO A 49 -13.64 -2.01 -19.17
C PRO A 49 -12.51 -0.98 -19.16
N ALA A 50 -12.36 -0.18 -18.09
CA ALA A 50 -11.42 0.93 -18.07
C ALA A 50 -9.94 0.53 -18.20
N VAL A 51 -9.61 -0.76 -17.98
CA VAL A 51 -8.31 -1.34 -18.32
C VAL A 51 -7.95 -1.20 -19.81
N CYS A 52 -8.94 -1.07 -20.69
CA CYS A 52 -8.75 -0.90 -22.14
C CYS A 52 -8.45 0.55 -22.57
N ASP A 53 -8.77 1.54 -21.75
CA ASP A 53 -8.28 2.90 -21.95
C ASP A 53 -6.84 3.00 -21.46
N THR A 54 -5.89 2.87 -22.37
CA THR A 54 -4.45 2.90 -22.08
C THR A 54 -3.99 4.17 -21.35
N THR A 55 -4.64 5.31 -21.58
CA THR A 55 -4.30 6.58 -20.93
C THR A 55 -4.81 6.57 -19.48
N TYR A 56 -6.07 6.16 -19.28
CA TYR A 56 -6.65 6.03 -17.96
C TYR A 56 -5.92 4.96 -17.13
N PHE A 57 -5.76 3.76 -17.67
CA PHE A 57 -5.02 2.64 -17.08
C PHE A 57 -3.63 3.08 -16.62
N GLY A 58 -2.87 3.74 -17.50
CA GLY A 58 -1.54 4.23 -17.18
C GLY A 58 -1.57 5.20 -16.00
N SER A 59 -2.49 6.17 -16.01
CA SER A 59 -2.62 7.15 -14.93
C SER A 59 -2.96 6.51 -13.58
N VAL A 60 -3.85 5.51 -13.56
CA VAL A 60 -4.27 4.78 -12.36
C VAL A 60 -3.14 3.90 -11.83
N LEU A 61 -2.42 3.19 -12.72
CA LEU A 61 -1.28 2.36 -12.36
C LEU A 61 -0.13 3.19 -11.75
N PHE A 62 0.26 4.29 -12.40
CA PHE A 62 1.28 5.19 -11.87
C PHE A 62 0.83 5.83 -10.55
N GLY A 63 -0.44 6.27 -10.46
CA GLY A 63 -1.00 6.80 -9.24
C GLY A 63 -0.95 5.81 -8.08
N TYR A 64 -1.28 4.55 -8.34
CA TYR A 64 -1.20 3.46 -7.36
C TYR A 64 0.24 3.23 -6.86
N TRP A 65 1.22 3.15 -7.76
CA TRP A 65 2.62 2.99 -7.37
C TRP A 65 3.15 4.17 -6.56
N ILE A 66 2.82 5.41 -6.96
CA ILE A 66 3.19 6.60 -6.20
C ILE A 66 2.56 6.54 -4.81
N ALA A 67 1.29 6.17 -4.69
CA ALA A 67 0.61 6.06 -3.41
C ALA A 67 1.27 5.04 -2.49
N LEU A 68 1.64 3.86 -3.01
CA LEU A 68 2.42 2.86 -2.26
C LEU A 68 3.77 3.41 -1.81
N ALA A 69 4.53 4.08 -2.70
CA ALA A 69 5.82 4.65 -2.36
C ALA A 69 5.71 5.74 -1.27
N VAL A 70 4.72 6.63 -1.37
CA VAL A 70 4.42 7.65 -0.36
C VAL A 70 4.09 7.00 0.98
N LEU A 71 3.30 5.92 0.97
CA LEU A 71 2.94 5.19 2.18
C LEU A 71 4.17 4.59 2.87
N LEU A 72 5.14 4.06 2.10
CA LEU A 72 6.42 3.56 2.64
C LEU A 72 7.25 4.66 3.31
N VAL A 73 7.07 5.93 2.95
CA VAL A 73 7.77 7.06 3.60
C VAL A 73 7.00 7.55 4.82
N ILE A 74 5.68 7.66 4.74
CA ILE A 74 4.85 8.22 5.82
C ILE A 74 4.83 7.29 7.05
N VAL A 75 4.75 5.98 6.85
CA VAL A 75 4.66 5.01 7.96
C VAL A 75 5.88 5.02 8.88
N PRO A 76 7.15 4.95 8.42
CA PRO A 76 8.30 5.01 9.31
C PRO A 76 8.41 6.36 10.01
N ILE A 77 8.05 7.47 9.35
CA ILE A 77 7.96 8.79 10.01
C ILE A 77 6.94 8.75 11.15
N ALA A 78 5.77 8.14 10.92
CA ALA A 78 4.72 8.00 11.93
C ALA A 78 5.15 7.08 13.09
N ILE A 79 5.87 5.98 12.82
CA ILE A 79 6.45 5.08 13.82
C ILE A 79 7.45 5.86 14.69
N VAL A 80 8.41 6.56 14.07
CA VAL A 80 9.42 7.35 14.81
C VAL A 80 8.77 8.43 15.67
N ARG A 81 7.79 9.17 15.13
CA ARG A 81 7.05 10.19 15.89
C ARG A 81 6.25 9.59 17.05
N ALA A 82 5.64 8.42 16.88
CA ALA A 82 4.89 7.74 17.93
C ALA A 82 5.82 7.21 19.04
N SER A 83 6.93 6.57 18.66
CA SER A 83 7.95 6.08 19.58
C SER A 83 8.56 7.20 20.42
N ARG A 84 8.87 8.36 19.82
CA ARG A 84 9.37 9.54 20.56
C ARG A 84 8.37 10.11 21.57
N ARG A 85 7.07 9.92 21.35
CA ARG A 85 5.99 10.40 22.23
C ARG A 85 5.54 9.35 23.27
N GLY A 86 6.24 8.22 23.37
CA GLY A 86 5.85 7.11 24.25
C GLY A 86 4.50 6.47 23.90
N ARG A 87 4.01 6.67 22.67
CA ARG A 87 2.74 6.09 22.20
C ARG A 87 2.98 4.74 21.53
N ALA A 88 1.94 3.94 21.45
CA ALA A 88 1.94 2.65 20.77
C ALA A 88 2.23 2.81 19.26
N ALA A 89 3.50 2.65 18.87
CA ALA A 89 3.95 2.81 17.48
C ALA A 89 3.44 1.71 16.54
N TRP A 90 3.14 0.52 17.08
CA TRP A 90 2.64 -0.63 16.31
C TRP A 90 1.29 -0.35 15.62
N LEU A 91 0.43 0.46 16.23
CA LEU A 91 -0.84 0.87 15.62
C LEU A 91 -0.64 1.65 14.32
N ARG A 92 0.46 2.41 14.20
CA ARG A 92 0.78 3.16 12.98
C ARG A 92 1.27 2.26 11.86
N ALA A 93 2.04 1.23 12.20
CA ALA A 93 2.45 0.21 11.23
C ALA A 93 1.25 -0.60 10.74
N LEU A 94 0.35 -1.01 11.66
CA LEU A 94 -0.88 -1.71 11.31
C LEU A 94 -1.78 -0.86 10.39
N ALA A 95 -1.94 0.43 10.70
CA ALA A 95 -2.68 1.35 9.83
C ALA A 95 -2.06 1.45 8.43
N GLY A 96 -0.73 1.42 8.32
CA GLY A 96 -0.03 1.35 7.04
C GLY A 96 -0.44 0.14 6.20
N ILE A 97 -0.50 -1.04 6.80
CA ILE A 97 -0.94 -2.27 6.12
C ILE A 97 -2.40 -2.14 5.64
N VAL A 98 -3.30 -1.63 6.50
CA VAL A 98 -4.72 -1.45 6.15
C VAL A 98 -4.88 -0.48 4.99
N VAL A 99 -4.15 0.65 5.00
CA VAL A 99 -4.18 1.62 3.90
C VAL A 99 -3.62 1.03 2.61
N ALA A 100 -2.55 0.24 2.68
CA ALA A 100 -2.03 -0.47 1.50
C ALA A 100 -3.09 -1.39 0.88
N GLY A 101 -3.77 -2.19 1.72
CA GLY A 101 -4.86 -3.06 1.25
C GLY A 101 -6.03 -2.28 0.65
N ALA A 102 -6.43 -1.16 1.26
CA ALA A 102 -7.48 -0.30 0.73
C ALA A 102 -7.12 0.31 -0.63
N LEU A 103 -5.87 0.75 -0.81
CA LEU A 103 -5.36 1.24 -2.09
C LEU A 103 -5.42 0.15 -3.17
N THR A 104 -5.06 -1.10 -2.82
CA THR A 104 -5.16 -2.23 -3.76
C THR A 104 -6.60 -2.51 -4.16
N VAL A 105 -7.53 -2.51 -3.21
CA VAL A 105 -8.96 -2.70 -3.52
C VAL A 105 -9.46 -1.58 -4.44
N ALA A 106 -9.11 -0.33 -4.14
CA ALA A 106 -9.47 0.81 -4.98
C ALA A 106 -8.90 0.67 -6.40
N PHE A 107 -7.62 0.29 -6.52
CA PHE A 107 -6.98 0.02 -7.80
C PHE A 107 -7.75 -1.04 -8.60
N VAL A 108 -8.06 -2.19 -8.01
CA VAL A 108 -8.82 -3.25 -8.69
C VAL A 108 -10.21 -2.77 -9.11
N VAL A 109 -10.94 -2.07 -8.25
CA VAL A 109 -12.28 -1.56 -8.56
C VAL A 109 -12.25 -0.55 -9.70
N LEU A 110 -11.26 0.35 -9.74
CA LEU A 110 -11.11 1.33 -10.81
C LEU A 110 -10.75 0.71 -12.15
N MET A 111 -10.15 -0.48 -12.15
CA MET A 111 -9.68 -1.15 -13.37
C MET A 111 -10.72 -2.10 -13.95
N VAL A 112 -11.66 -2.58 -13.12
CA VAL A 112 -12.76 -3.47 -13.51
C VAL A 112 -14.02 -2.68 -13.91
N ARG A 113 -14.19 -1.47 -13.38
CA ARG A 113 -15.25 -0.55 -13.83
C ARG A 113 -14.92 0.07 -15.17
#